data_AF-A0A317G0N8-F1
#
_entry.id   AF-A0A317G0N8-F1
#
_cell.length_a   1.000
_cell.length_b   1.000
_cell.length_c   1.000
_cell.angle_alpha   90.00
_cell.angle_beta   90.00
_cell.angle_gamma   90.00
#
_symmetry.space_group_name_H-M   'P 1'
#
loop_
_entity.id
_entity.type
_entity.pdbx_description
1 polymer ?
#
loop_
_entity_poly.entity_id
_entity_poly.type
_entity_poly.pdbx_seq_one_letter_code
_entity_poly.pdbx_strand_id
1 'polypeptide(L)'
;MCRKAISVGRLWYSGICRGNALMIKKRYLLFIGLVALIGIAVGCGKSKVKIKDFHTDIFGDNVYIFSPEDDMSKVQETLDKIYEKQETAQFDDARYAIYFMPGSYEVSTSAGFYTQIAGLGMLPTDTKISAINTYARWLSDDPSNHNATCNFWRSIENVEIASDVVWAVSQATGMRRVQVDGNLILHDEYGWASGGFLADSRIEGIVDSGSQQQWLSRNNSYKGWTGQNWNIVMAGDKASGVPDKTWPEAAYTVVDTTKVVREKPFLVYDDKDGFGVYVPDWKNDSASYGWGKDTNEGKVLPISDFYIAKEKTDNADTINKALSEGKNIIFTPGIYKLDKALNIQNSGTILLGMGLATLRSANGNECIASDNADDLILAGLLVDAGTSESDNLVHLGAKDSAKLSLLVP
;
A
#
# COMPACT_ATOMS: atom_id res chain seq x y z
N MET A 1 -1.43 -2.05 -69.93
CA MET A 1 -0.51 -1.09 -69.28
C MET A 1 0.21 -1.81 -68.14
N CYS A 2 1.10 -2.76 -68.42
CA CYS A 2 2.57 -2.64 -68.53
C CYS A 2 3.24 -1.94 -67.33
N ARG A 3 3.82 -2.74 -66.40
CA ARG A 3 5.28 -2.99 -66.18
C ARG A 3 5.92 -1.88 -65.31
N LYS A 4 6.83 -2.11 -64.35
CA LYS A 4 7.92 -3.10 -64.26
C LYS A 4 8.60 -3.02 -62.88
N ALA A 5 9.16 -4.14 -62.42
CA ALA A 5 10.24 -4.22 -61.43
C ALA A 5 11.56 -3.59 -61.93
N ILE A 6 12.56 -3.44 -61.05
CA ILE A 6 13.94 -4.02 -61.20
C ILE A 6 14.89 -3.53 -60.08
N SER A 7 15.73 -4.48 -59.64
CA SER A 7 16.86 -4.41 -58.72
C SER A 7 18.22 -4.13 -59.41
N VAL A 8 19.30 -4.19 -58.62
CA VAL A 8 20.74 -4.35 -59.00
C VAL A 8 21.40 -3.04 -59.48
N GLY A 9 22.56 -2.58 -59.02
CA GLY A 9 23.71 -3.20 -58.33
C GLY A 9 24.96 -3.15 -59.25
N ARG A 10 26.15 -2.98 -58.63
CA ARG A 10 27.53 -3.19 -59.17
C ARG A 10 28.12 -2.08 -60.08
N LEU A 11 29.45 -1.86 -60.24
CA LEU A 11 30.74 -2.53 -59.94
C LEU A 11 31.84 -1.42 -60.09
N TRP A 12 32.83 -1.26 -59.18
CA TRP A 12 34.25 -1.69 -59.27
C TRP A 12 35.21 -1.04 -60.29
N TYR A 13 36.39 -0.59 -59.82
CA TYR A 13 37.79 -1.06 -60.15
C TYR A 13 38.81 -0.06 -59.52
N SER A 14 39.61 -0.43 -58.51
CA SER A 14 41.02 -0.93 -58.51
C SER A 14 42.06 0.03 -59.11
N GLY A 15 43.29 0.25 -58.61
CA GLY A 15 44.09 -0.35 -57.53
C GLY A 15 45.57 0.11 -57.61
N ILE A 16 46.41 -0.48 -56.74
CA ILE A 16 47.89 -0.62 -56.76
C ILE A 16 48.74 0.28 -55.80
N CYS A 17 49.13 -0.38 -54.70
CA CYS A 17 50.42 -0.52 -53.99
C CYS A 17 51.50 0.59 -53.98
N ARG A 18 51.97 0.91 -52.76
CA ARG A 18 53.35 0.66 -52.28
C ARG A 18 53.41 0.79 -50.75
N GLY A 19 54.10 -0.14 -50.09
CA GLY A 19 54.36 -0.11 -48.65
C GLY A 19 55.69 0.55 -48.29
N ASN A 20 55.83 0.97 -47.03
CA ASN A 20 56.96 0.57 -46.19
C ASN A 20 56.67 0.89 -44.72
N ALA A 21 57.19 0.01 -43.87
CA ALA A 21 56.95 -0.12 -42.44
C ALA A 21 57.59 1.00 -41.61
N LEU A 22 57.07 1.22 -40.40
CA LEU A 22 57.92 1.43 -39.22
C LEU A 22 57.20 0.94 -37.96
N MET A 23 57.87 0.04 -37.24
CA MET A 23 57.52 -0.42 -35.89
C MET A 23 57.59 0.73 -34.88
N ILE A 24 56.88 0.62 -33.76
CA ILE A 24 57.45 0.73 -32.39
C ILE A 24 56.40 0.25 -31.36
N LYS A 25 56.83 -0.70 -30.52
CA LYS A 25 56.09 -1.29 -29.40
C LYS A 25 56.21 -0.43 -28.13
N LYS A 26 55.15 -0.49 -27.32
CA LYS A 26 55.03 -0.05 -25.91
C LYS A 26 56.19 -0.53 -25.01
N ARG A 27 56.64 0.33 -24.09
CA ARG A 27 56.40 0.25 -22.62
C ARG A 27 57.45 1.04 -21.79
N TYR A 28 56.94 1.73 -20.76
CA TYR A 28 57.38 1.81 -19.35
C TYR A 28 57.65 3.20 -18.72
N LEU A 29 57.27 3.23 -17.43
CA LEU A 29 57.55 4.13 -16.31
C LEU A 29 56.53 5.26 -16.05
N LEU A 30 55.59 5.07 -15.11
CA LEU A 30 55.69 5.24 -13.64
C LEU A 30 55.97 6.69 -13.23
N PHE A 31 54.91 7.39 -12.83
CA PHE A 31 54.98 8.45 -11.83
C PHE A 31 53.91 8.18 -10.76
N ILE A 32 54.40 8.01 -9.54
CA ILE A 32 53.61 7.87 -8.31
C ILE A 32 53.12 9.28 -7.95
N GLY A 33 51.81 9.49 -7.99
CA GLY A 33 51.15 10.68 -7.51
C GLY A 33 50.19 10.30 -6.39
N LEU A 34 50.60 10.55 -5.15
CA LEU A 34 49.81 10.36 -3.94
C LEU A 34 48.67 11.39 -3.91
N VAL A 35 47.46 11.00 -4.31
CA VAL A 35 46.26 11.81 -4.07
C VAL A 35 45.59 11.27 -2.82
N ALA A 36 45.73 12.01 -1.71
CA ALA A 36 44.94 11.81 -0.52
C ALA A 36 43.48 12.14 -0.84
N LEU A 37 42.68 11.11 -1.12
CA LEU A 37 41.23 11.17 -1.10
C LEU A 37 40.81 11.35 0.37
N ILE A 38 40.57 12.60 0.75
CA ILE A 38 39.76 12.92 1.93
C ILE A 38 38.34 12.44 1.59
N GLY A 39 38.05 11.20 1.96
CA GLY A 39 36.69 10.70 2.02
C GLY A 39 35.95 11.46 3.10
N ILE A 40 35.12 12.42 2.70
CA ILE A 40 34.06 12.91 3.58
C ILE A 40 33.00 11.81 3.60
N ALA A 41 33.21 10.81 4.44
CA ALA A 41 32.15 9.94 4.90
C ALA A 41 31.26 10.76 5.83
N VAL A 42 30.22 11.41 5.28
CA VAL A 42 29.06 11.79 6.09
C VAL A 42 28.24 10.51 6.32
N GLY A 43 28.82 9.58 7.07
CA GLY A 43 28.08 8.51 7.72
C GLY A 43 27.42 9.10 8.94
N CYS A 44 26.27 9.76 8.78
CA CYS A 44 25.32 9.86 9.88
C CYS A 44 24.75 8.45 10.06
N GLY A 45 25.46 7.61 10.82
CA GLY A 45 24.83 6.46 11.46
C GLY A 45 23.74 7.01 12.37
N LYS A 46 22.51 7.09 11.86
CA LYS A 46 21.35 7.34 12.71
C LYS A 46 21.29 6.16 13.66
N SER A 47 21.27 6.44 14.97
CA SER A 47 21.06 5.42 15.98
C SER A 47 19.82 4.61 15.61
N LYS A 48 19.91 3.27 15.62
CA LYS A 48 18.74 2.38 15.46
C LYS A 48 17.58 2.92 16.29
N VAL A 49 16.39 2.97 15.69
CA VAL A 49 15.20 3.45 16.42
C VAL A 49 15.03 2.58 17.66
N LYS A 50 14.92 3.21 18.83
CA LYS A 50 14.65 2.48 20.07
C LYS A 50 13.18 2.11 20.08
N ILE A 51 12.90 0.82 19.88
CA ILE A 51 11.59 0.24 20.16
C ILE A 51 11.61 -0.17 21.63
N LYS A 52 10.67 0.35 22.42
CA LYS A 52 10.51 0.01 23.83
C LYS A 52 9.05 -0.35 24.06
N ASP A 53 8.82 -1.52 24.65
CA ASP A 53 7.47 -2.02 24.94
C ASP A 53 6.59 -1.99 23.67
N PHE A 54 7.15 -2.38 22.51
CA PHE A 54 6.53 -2.35 21.18
C PHE A 54 6.22 -0.95 20.62
N HIS A 55 6.69 0.13 21.24
CA HIS A 55 6.43 1.50 20.80
C HIS A 55 7.69 2.26 20.44
N THR A 56 7.51 3.33 19.66
CA THR A 56 8.56 4.30 19.32
C THR A 56 8.12 5.70 19.75
N ASP A 57 9.09 6.59 19.98
CA ASP A 57 8.80 7.99 20.36
C ASP A 57 8.10 8.79 19.24
N ILE A 58 8.14 8.28 18.01
CA ILE A 58 7.70 9.00 16.81
C ILE A 58 6.19 8.86 16.59
N PHE A 59 5.65 7.64 16.68
CA PHE A 59 4.30 7.33 16.20
C PHE A 59 3.21 7.29 17.28
N GLY A 60 3.57 7.47 18.55
CA GLY A 60 2.61 7.50 19.66
C GLY A 60 2.08 6.12 20.07
N ASP A 61 1.24 6.12 21.10
CA ASP A 61 0.90 4.91 21.87
C ASP A 61 -0.02 3.92 21.13
N ASN A 62 -0.72 4.38 20.09
CA ASN A 62 -1.64 3.54 19.32
C ASN A 62 -0.97 2.84 18.12
N VAL A 63 0.36 3.00 17.99
CA VAL A 63 1.16 2.34 16.98
C VAL A 63 2.04 1.29 17.67
N TYR A 64 1.76 0.04 17.37
CA TYR A 64 2.50 -1.12 17.86
C TYR A 64 3.47 -1.57 16.77
N ILE A 65 4.73 -1.78 17.12
CA ILE A 65 5.79 -2.22 16.22
C ILE A 65 6.48 -3.43 16.85
N PHE A 66 6.30 -4.59 16.24
CA PHE A 66 6.87 -5.86 16.70
C PHE A 66 8.14 -6.20 15.91
N SER A 67 9.17 -6.64 16.62
CA SER A 67 10.43 -7.17 16.08
C SER A 67 10.43 -8.70 16.13
N PRO A 68 11.10 -9.41 15.20
CA PRO A 68 11.28 -10.86 15.32
C PRO A 68 12.07 -11.28 16.58
N GLU A 69 12.75 -10.34 17.23
CA GLU A 69 13.51 -10.54 18.47
C GLU A 69 12.64 -10.43 19.74
N ASP A 70 11.39 -9.99 19.61
CA ASP A 70 10.47 -9.85 20.73
C ASP A 70 10.05 -11.21 21.29
N ASP A 71 9.58 -11.22 22.54
CA ASP A 71 8.95 -12.39 23.14
C ASP A 71 7.58 -12.64 22.47
N MET A 72 7.52 -13.64 21.60
CA MET A 72 6.31 -13.97 20.81
C MET A 72 5.07 -14.22 21.68
N SER A 73 5.23 -14.69 22.93
CA SER A 73 4.08 -14.87 23.84
C SER A 73 3.45 -13.53 24.23
N LYS A 74 4.27 -12.49 24.45
CA LYS A 74 3.82 -11.13 24.75
C LYS A 74 3.28 -10.41 23.52
N VAL A 75 3.87 -10.67 22.35
CA VAL A 75 3.34 -10.19 21.07
C VAL A 75 1.92 -10.73 20.88
N GLN A 76 1.74 -12.06 21.02
CA GLN A 76 0.43 -12.70 20.92
C GLN A 76 -0.58 -12.13 21.94
N GLU A 77 -0.19 -12.01 23.21
CA GLU A 77 -1.06 -11.42 24.25
C GLU A 77 -1.47 -9.98 23.91
N THR A 78 -0.58 -9.19 23.31
CA THR A 78 -0.88 -7.82 22.89
C THR A 78 -1.86 -7.79 21.71
N LEU A 79 -1.64 -8.65 20.72
CA LEU A 79 -2.53 -8.79 19.56
C LEU A 79 -3.94 -9.21 19.99
N ASP A 80 -4.04 -10.18 20.90
CA ASP A 80 -5.33 -10.66 21.43
C ASP A 80 -6.09 -9.53 22.15
N LYS A 81 -5.39 -8.74 22.98
CA LYS A 81 -5.99 -7.59 23.69
C LYS A 81 -6.47 -6.49 22.74
N ILE A 82 -5.76 -6.25 21.64
CA ILE A 82 -6.20 -5.26 20.65
C ILE A 82 -7.45 -5.79 19.94
N TYR A 83 -7.44 -7.06 19.51
CA TYR A 83 -8.58 -7.67 18.85
C TYR A 83 -9.82 -7.72 19.76
N GLU A 84 -9.69 -8.14 21.02
CA GLU A 84 -10.79 -8.19 21.99
C GLU A 84 -11.47 -6.82 22.15
N LYS A 85 -10.68 -5.73 22.18
CA LYS A 85 -11.22 -4.37 22.22
C LYS A 85 -11.93 -3.99 20.93
N GLN A 86 -11.40 -4.40 19.79
CA GLN A 86 -11.83 -3.92 18.48
C GLN A 86 -12.81 -4.82 17.75
N GLU A 87 -13.08 -6.05 18.20
CA GLU A 87 -13.94 -7.00 17.50
C GLU A 87 -15.37 -6.48 17.34
N THR A 88 -15.93 -5.90 18.40
CA THR A 88 -17.31 -5.39 18.46
C THR A 88 -17.42 -3.86 18.40
N ALA A 89 -16.27 -3.16 18.27
CA ALA A 89 -16.15 -1.70 18.39
C ALA A 89 -16.54 -0.93 17.12
N GLN A 90 -17.76 -1.16 16.60
CA GLN A 90 -18.20 -0.59 15.32
C GLN A 90 -18.15 0.96 15.31
N PHE A 91 -18.55 1.62 16.39
CA PHE A 91 -18.57 3.09 16.50
C PHE A 91 -17.76 3.57 17.71
N ASP A 92 -16.49 3.16 17.77
CA ASP A 92 -15.57 3.60 18.81
C ASP A 92 -14.60 4.68 18.32
N ASP A 93 -13.95 5.36 19.27
CA ASP A 93 -12.93 6.37 19.00
C ASP A 93 -11.52 5.77 18.87
N ALA A 94 -11.28 4.55 19.36
CA ALA A 94 -9.96 3.92 19.28
C ALA A 94 -9.59 3.56 17.83
N ARG A 95 -8.32 3.76 17.51
CA ARG A 95 -7.69 3.47 16.22
C ARG A 95 -6.36 2.78 16.50
N TYR A 96 -6.01 1.74 15.75
CA TYR A 96 -4.77 1.00 15.97
C TYR A 96 -4.03 0.75 14.65
N ALA A 97 -2.72 0.95 14.68
CA ALA A 97 -1.84 0.49 13.60
C ALA A 97 -0.82 -0.50 14.19
N ILE A 98 -0.85 -1.71 13.67
CA ILE A 98 0.00 -2.82 14.07
C ILE A 98 1.00 -3.06 12.95
N TYR A 99 2.28 -2.90 13.26
CA TYR A 99 3.38 -3.08 12.33
C TYR A 99 4.30 -4.20 12.76
N PHE A 100 4.80 -4.93 11.77
CA PHE A 100 5.79 -5.98 11.95
C PHE A 100 7.04 -5.60 11.16
N MET A 101 8.19 -5.56 11.83
CA MET A 101 9.49 -5.40 11.19
C MET A 101 9.76 -6.57 10.22
N PRO A 102 10.76 -6.45 9.32
CA PRO A 102 11.20 -7.59 8.53
C PRO A 102 11.62 -8.78 9.42
N GLY A 103 11.08 -9.97 9.15
CA GLY A 103 11.25 -11.15 9.98
C GLY A 103 10.14 -12.19 9.84
N SER A 104 10.17 -13.21 10.69
CA SER A 104 9.15 -14.25 10.78
C SER A 104 8.54 -14.27 12.18
N TYR A 105 7.22 -14.39 12.25
CA TYR A 105 6.45 -14.27 13.48
C TYR A 105 5.47 -15.44 13.63
N GLU A 106 5.71 -16.26 14.64
CA GLU A 106 4.86 -17.39 15.01
C GLU A 106 3.66 -16.94 15.85
N VAL A 107 2.84 -16.05 15.27
CA VAL A 107 1.64 -15.47 15.90
C VAL A 107 0.44 -15.57 14.97
N SER A 108 -0.74 -15.59 15.56
CA SER A 108 -2.02 -15.57 14.86
C SER A 108 -2.85 -14.41 15.36
N THR A 109 -3.44 -13.63 14.47
CA THR A 109 -4.31 -12.51 14.89
C THR A 109 -5.51 -12.36 13.97
N SER A 110 -6.44 -11.49 14.37
CA SER A 110 -7.54 -11.07 13.53
C SER A 110 -7.62 -9.56 13.47
N ALA A 111 -8.04 -9.02 12.31
CA ALA A 111 -8.25 -7.58 12.17
C ALA A 111 -9.63 -7.20 12.71
N GLY A 112 -9.66 -6.47 13.84
CA GLY A 112 -10.88 -5.86 14.38
C GLY A 112 -11.25 -4.56 13.66
N PHE A 113 -12.27 -3.85 14.16
CA PHE A 113 -12.59 -2.51 13.70
C PHE A 113 -11.42 -1.55 13.88
N TYR A 114 -11.32 -0.58 12.97
CA TYR A 114 -10.33 0.48 12.97
C TYR A 114 -8.88 0.03 13.21
N THR A 115 -8.53 -1.12 12.64
CA THR A 115 -7.22 -1.75 12.81
C THR A 115 -6.56 -1.92 11.44
N GLN A 116 -5.31 -1.45 11.34
CA GLN A 116 -4.42 -1.75 10.23
C GLN A 116 -3.36 -2.74 10.72
N ILE A 117 -3.15 -3.83 9.99
CA ILE A 117 -2.05 -4.77 10.22
C ILE A 117 -1.12 -4.67 9.01
N ALA A 118 0.16 -4.37 9.20
CA ALA A 118 1.09 -4.20 8.10
C ALA A 118 2.53 -4.64 8.38
N GLY A 119 3.25 -5.01 7.33
CA GLY A 119 4.70 -5.25 7.38
C GLY A 119 5.49 -4.02 6.98
N LEU A 120 6.67 -3.84 7.59
CA LEU A 120 7.59 -2.73 7.36
C LEU A 120 8.71 -3.06 6.35
N GLY A 121 8.66 -4.25 5.74
CA GLY A 121 9.58 -4.62 4.67
C GLY A 121 9.35 -3.86 3.36
N MET A 122 10.28 -3.99 2.43
CA MET A 122 10.10 -3.46 1.06
C MET A 122 9.21 -4.37 0.22
N LEU A 123 9.24 -5.67 0.53
CA LEU A 123 8.42 -6.71 -0.07
C LEU A 123 7.52 -7.35 0.98
N PRO A 124 6.35 -7.88 0.60
CA PRO A 124 5.48 -8.61 1.53
C PRO A 124 6.20 -9.81 2.18
N THR A 125 7.03 -10.49 1.40
CA THR A 125 7.82 -11.65 1.82
C THR A 125 8.95 -11.33 2.81
N ASP A 126 9.23 -10.05 3.05
CA ASP A 126 10.18 -9.66 4.10
C ASP A 126 9.57 -9.82 5.50
N THR A 127 8.24 -9.90 5.61
CA THR A 127 7.50 -10.01 6.87
C THR A 127 6.51 -11.17 6.80
N LYS A 128 6.89 -12.31 7.37
CA LYS A 128 6.07 -13.53 7.39
C LYS A 128 5.35 -13.71 8.72
N ILE A 129 4.03 -13.85 8.70
CA ILE A 129 3.17 -14.02 9.87
C ILE A 129 2.40 -15.34 9.73
N SER A 130 2.30 -16.13 10.80
CA SER A 130 1.69 -17.47 10.71
C SER A 130 0.22 -17.45 10.29
N ALA A 131 -0.59 -16.56 10.85
CA ALA A 131 -1.99 -16.39 10.42
C ALA A 131 -2.55 -14.99 10.70
N ILE A 132 -3.33 -14.45 9.76
CA ILE A 132 -4.15 -13.26 9.96
C ILE A 132 -5.54 -13.55 9.39
N ASN A 133 -6.59 -13.34 10.17
CA ASN A 133 -7.97 -13.62 9.76
C ASN A 133 -8.93 -12.46 10.06
N THR A 134 -10.16 -12.58 9.62
CA THR A 134 -11.31 -11.77 10.02
C THR A 134 -12.56 -12.63 9.87
N TYR A 135 -13.13 -13.00 11.00
CA TYR A 135 -14.38 -13.77 11.09
C TYR A 135 -15.57 -12.83 11.31
N ALA A 136 -16.79 -13.36 11.24
CA ALA A 136 -18.02 -12.58 11.19
C ALA A 136 -19.04 -12.97 12.27
N ARG A 137 -18.54 -13.30 13.46
CA ARG A 137 -19.35 -13.87 14.54
C ARG A 137 -19.92 -12.84 15.52
N TRP A 138 -19.35 -11.63 15.56
CA TRP A 138 -19.59 -10.63 16.60
C TRP A 138 -20.99 -9.98 16.59
N LEU A 139 -21.73 -10.00 15.47
CA LEU A 139 -23.01 -9.29 15.33
C LEU A 139 -24.16 -9.88 16.18
N SER A 140 -23.99 -11.08 16.72
CA SER A 140 -24.99 -11.76 17.53
C SER A 140 -24.32 -12.77 18.47
N ASP A 141 -24.94 -13.03 19.62
CA ASP A 141 -24.52 -14.09 20.54
C ASP A 141 -24.88 -15.50 20.02
N ASP A 142 -25.61 -15.61 18.90
CA ASP A 142 -25.88 -16.89 18.25
C ASP A 142 -24.56 -17.47 17.67
N PRO A 143 -24.10 -18.64 18.14
CA PRO A 143 -22.85 -19.23 17.65
C PRO A 143 -22.89 -19.65 16.17
N SER A 144 -24.07 -19.66 15.54
CA SER A 144 -24.26 -19.87 14.10
C SER A 144 -24.24 -18.57 13.28
N ASN A 145 -24.00 -17.43 13.92
CA ASN A 145 -23.87 -16.16 13.23
C ASN A 145 -22.53 -16.08 12.47
N HIS A 146 -22.63 -15.90 11.15
CA HIS A 146 -21.49 -15.63 10.27
C HIS A 146 -21.75 -14.39 9.40
N ASN A 147 -22.54 -13.45 9.90
CA ASN A 147 -22.92 -12.25 9.16
C ASN A 147 -21.78 -11.22 9.14
N ALA A 148 -21.15 -11.05 7.98
CA ALA A 148 -20.06 -10.09 7.74
C ALA A 148 -20.53 -8.72 7.25
N THR A 149 -21.84 -8.45 7.16
CA THR A 149 -22.38 -7.20 6.56
C THR A 149 -21.95 -5.94 7.28
N CYS A 150 -21.42 -6.05 8.50
CA CYS A 150 -20.92 -4.91 9.30
C CYS A 150 -19.41 -4.94 9.55
N ASN A 151 -18.65 -5.85 8.93
CA ASN A 151 -17.19 -5.92 9.07
C ASN A 151 -16.50 -4.84 8.23
N PHE A 152 -16.53 -3.60 8.72
CA PHE A 152 -15.97 -2.42 8.07
C PHE A 152 -14.60 -2.01 8.62
N TRP A 153 -13.99 -1.00 7.99
CA TRP A 153 -12.91 -0.17 8.51
C TRP A 153 -11.74 -0.97 9.07
N ARG A 154 -11.07 -1.75 8.22
CA ARG A 154 -9.88 -2.52 8.57
C ARG A 154 -9.02 -2.83 7.36
N SER A 155 -7.72 -3.07 7.57
CA SER A 155 -6.82 -3.37 6.46
C SER A 155 -5.67 -4.30 6.84
N ILE A 156 -5.20 -5.04 5.83
CA ILE A 156 -3.97 -5.84 5.88
C ILE A 156 -3.09 -5.40 4.70
N GLU A 157 -1.82 -5.10 4.98
CA GLU A 157 -0.91 -4.57 3.96
C GLU A 157 0.53 -5.09 4.06
N ASN A 158 1.16 -5.42 2.93
CA ASN A 158 2.61 -5.65 2.85
C ASN A 158 3.13 -6.76 3.79
N VAL A 159 2.46 -7.90 3.81
CA VAL A 159 2.83 -9.08 4.61
C VAL A 159 2.69 -10.38 3.82
N GLU A 160 3.46 -11.38 4.20
CA GLU A 160 3.26 -12.78 3.84
C GLU A 160 2.52 -13.50 4.97
N ILE A 161 1.44 -14.20 4.63
CA ILE A 161 0.62 -14.98 5.57
C ILE A 161 0.81 -16.47 5.28
N ALA A 162 1.30 -17.22 6.25
CA ALA A 162 1.77 -18.60 6.11
C ALA A 162 0.66 -19.66 6.13
N SER A 163 -0.62 -19.24 5.99
CA SER A 163 -1.80 -20.08 6.15
C SER A 163 -2.87 -19.78 5.11
N ASP A 164 -3.93 -20.57 5.11
CA ASP A 164 -5.23 -20.13 4.58
C ASP A 164 -5.71 -18.90 5.38
N VAL A 165 -6.42 -17.99 4.70
CA VAL A 165 -6.92 -16.74 5.27
C VAL A 165 -8.42 -16.67 5.10
N VAL A 166 -9.14 -16.46 6.20
CA VAL A 166 -10.53 -16.00 6.17
C VAL A 166 -10.53 -14.47 6.25
N TRP A 167 -11.04 -13.81 5.23
CA TRP A 167 -11.19 -12.36 5.13
C TRP A 167 -12.67 -12.01 4.90
N ALA A 168 -13.51 -12.37 5.88
CA ALA A 168 -14.94 -12.13 5.83
C ALA A 168 -15.25 -10.66 6.15
N VAL A 169 -15.29 -9.81 5.12
CA VAL A 169 -15.43 -8.35 5.27
C VAL A 169 -16.55 -7.76 4.42
N SER A 170 -16.89 -6.50 4.73
CA SER A 170 -17.73 -5.64 3.90
C SER A 170 -16.99 -4.38 3.44
N GLN A 171 -17.68 -3.26 3.18
CA GLN A 171 -17.09 -2.04 2.60
C GLN A 171 -16.03 -1.36 3.51
N ALA A 172 -15.26 -0.45 2.92
CA ALA A 172 -14.18 0.29 3.58
C ALA A 172 -13.13 -0.63 4.23
N THR A 173 -12.83 -1.74 3.57
CA THR A 173 -11.77 -2.67 3.93
C THR A 173 -10.78 -2.81 2.77
N GLY A 174 -9.53 -3.12 3.09
CA GLY A 174 -8.48 -3.26 2.07
C GLY A 174 -7.49 -4.35 2.41
N MET A 175 -7.32 -5.31 1.50
CA MET A 175 -6.18 -6.23 1.49
C MET A 175 -5.29 -5.85 0.31
N ARG A 176 -4.07 -5.39 0.61
CA ARG A 176 -3.16 -4.82 -0.40
C ARG A 176 -1.77 -5.41 -0.24
N ARG A 177 -1.10 -5.70 -1.36
CA ARG A 177 0.32 -6.06 -1.31
C ARG A 177 0.58 -7.25 -0.38
N VAL A 178 -0.23 -8.30 -0.44
CA VAL A 178 -0.05 -9.47 0.43
C VAL A 178 0.40 -10.69 -0.36
N GLN A 179 1.20 -11.54 0.28
CA GLN A 179 1.34 -12.94 -0.11
C GLN A 179 0.49 -13.80 0.83
N VAL A 180 -0.30 -14.71 0.27
CA VAL A 180 -0.99 -15.75 1.05
C VAL A 180 -0.50 -17.09 0.56
N ASP A 181 0.15 -17.86 1.43
CA ASP A 181 0.72 -19.17 1.10
C ASP A 181 -0.36 -20.26 0.93
N GLY A 182 -1.59 -19.95 1.36
CA GLY A 182 -2.78 -20.80 1.24
C GLY A 182 -3.89 -20.25 0.36
N ASN A 183 -5.12 -20.65 0.66
CA ASN A 183 -6.35 -20.14 0.07
C ASN A 183 -6.77 -18.82 0.72
N LEU A 184 -7.49 -17.99 -0.04
CA LEU A 184 -8.13 -16.77 0.48
C LEU A 184 -9.66 -16.94 0.40
N ILE A 185 -10.31 -16.98 1.56
CA ILE A 185 -11.75 -17.21 1.70
C ILE A 185 -12.40 -15.88 2.12
N LEU A 186 -13.28 -15.33 1.31
CA LEU A 186 -13.83 -13.98 1.50
C LEU A 186 -15.14 -13.96 2.29
N HIS A 187 -15.49 -15.07 2.91
CA HIS A 187 -16.70 -15.23 3.71
C HIS A 187 -16.39 -16.04 4.97
N ASP A 188 -17.24 -15.93 5.98
CA ASP A 188 -17.26 -16.83 7.12
C ASP A 188 -18.44 -17.79 6.89
N GLU A 189 -18.16 -19.09 6.70
CA GLU A 189 -19.18 -20.16 6.52
C GLU A 189 -20.40 -19.82 5.64
N TYR A 190 -20.18 -19.18 4.47
CA TYR A 190 -21.22 -18.74 3.52
C TYR A 190 -22.26 -17.76 4.09
N GLY A 191 -21.99 -17.13 5.24
CA GLY A 191 -22.82 -16.07 5.81
C GLY A 191 -22.86 -14.82 4.93
N TRP A 192 -23.77 -13.87 5.22
CA TRP A 192 -23.93 -12.68 4.38
C TRP A 192 -22.67 -11.81 4.40
N ALA A 193 -22.22 -11.36 3.23
CA ALA A 193 -21.06 -10.49 3.10
C ALA A 193 -21.22 -9.51 1.93
N SER A 194 -20.70 -8.29 2.07
CA SER A 194 -20.86 -7.19 1.10
C SER A 194 -19.54 -6.43 0.90
N GLY A 195 -18.46 -7.18 0.77
CA GLY A 195 -17.13 -6.69 0.44
C GLY A 195 -17.03 -6.30 -1.04
N GLY A 196 -15.84 -6.11 -1.57
CA GLY A 196 -14.57 -5.95 -0.87
C GLY A 196 -13.48 -5.70 -1.91
N PHE A 197 -12.28 -5.41 -1.44
CA PHE A 197 -11.20 -4.93 -2.30
C PHE A 197 -9.89 -5.69 -2.03
N LEU A 198 -9.35 -6.31 -3.09
CA LEU A 198 -8.04 -6.97 -3.09
C LEU A 198 -7.15 -6.35 -4.17
N ALA A 199 -5.94 -5.94 -3.83
CA ALA A 199 -5.02 -5.39 -4.82
C ALA A 199 -3.56 -5.77 -4.65
N ASP A 200 -2.84 -5.78 -5.77
CA ASP A 200 -1.39 -5.93 -5.81
C ASP A 200 -0.94 -7.17 -5.03
N SER A 201 -1.62 -8.31 -5.10
CA SER A 201 -1.43 -9.43 -4.18
C SER A 201 -1.22 -10.78 -4.89
N ARG A 202 -0.54 -11.69 -4.21
CA ARG A 202 -0.30 -13.05 -4.69
C ARG A 202 -0.88 -14.06 -3.70
N ILE A 203 -1.84 -14.84 -4.16
CA ILE A 203 -2.43 -15.95 -3.41
C ILE A 203 -1.91 -17.24 -4.04
N GLU A 204 -1.25 -18.09 -3.27
CA GLU A 204 -0.74 -19.36 -3.79
C GLU A 204 -1.84 -20.40 -3.98
N GLY A 205 -2.96 -20.27 -3.29
CA GLY A 205 -4.16 -21.08 -3.43
C GLY A 205 -5.21 -20.48 -4.36
N ILE A 206 -6.47 -20.87 -4.12
CA ILE A 206 -7.64 -20.30 -4.78
C ILE A 206 -8.21 -19.14 -3.95
N VAL A 207 -8.89 -18.21 -4.61
CA VAL A 207 -9.77 -17.25 -3.93
C VAL A 207 -11.20 -17.79 -3.97
N ASP A 208 -11.81 -17.96 -2.80
CA ASP A 208 -13.21 -18.36 -2.65
C ASP A 208 -14.05 -17.16 -2.20
N SER A 209 -14.84 -16.59 -3.10
CA SER A 209 -15.73 -15.48 -2.77
C SER A 209 -17.03 -15.92 -2.10
N GLY A 210 -17.39 -17.21 -2.19
CA GLY A 210 -18.63 -17.79 -1.69
C GLY A 210 -19.84 -16.88 -1.84
N SER A 211 -20.38 -16.43 -0.71
CA SER A 211 -21.60 -15.61 -0.58
C SER A 211 -21.41 -14.11 -0.81
N GLN A 212 -20.19 -13.61 -1.01
CA GLN A 212 -19.91 -12.18 -1.24
C GLN A 212 -20.80 -11.62 -2.34
N GLN A 213 -21.60 -10.59 -2.00
CA GLN A 213 -22.52 -9.95 -2.94
C GLN A 213 -21.79 -9.38 -4.16
N GLN A 214 -20.68 -8.69 -3.92
CA GLN A 214 -19.83 -8.13 -4.94
C GLN A 214 -18.35 -8.17 -4.51
N TRP A 215 -17.44 -7.94 -5.45
CA TRP A 215 -16.01 -7.80 -5.17
C TRP A 215 -15.27 -7.05 -6.27
N LEU A 216 -14.22 -6.31 -5.92
CA LEU A 216 -13.24 -5.78 -6.87
C LEU A 216 -11.84 -6.31 -6.53
N SER A 217 -11.29 -7.09 -7.44
CA SER A 217 -9.91 -7.56 -7.42
C SER A 217 -9.13 -6.84 -8.52
N ARG A 218 -7.95 -6.31 -8.22
CA ARG A 218 -7.07 -5.76 -9.25
C ARG A 218 -5.59 -6.08 -9.08
N ASN A 219 -4.90 -6.31 -10.19
CA ASN A 219 -3.45 -6.52 -10.19
C ASN A 219 -3.02 -7.66 -9.25
N ASN A 220 -3.73 -8.78 -9.27
CA ASN A 220 -3.43 -9.93 -8.41
C ASN A 220 -2.94 -11.16 -9.21
N SER A 221 -2.46 -12.18 -8.50
CA SER A 221 -2.27 -13.54 -9.04
C SER A 221 -2.80 -14.56 -8.05
N TYR A 222 -3.55 -15.54 -8.55
CA TYR A 222 -4.07 -16.68 -7.79
C TYR A 222 -4.14 -17.93 -8.68
N LYS A 223 -4.25 -19.13 -8.11
CA LYS A 223 -4.41 -20.37 -8.90
C LYS A 223 -5.76 -20.47 -9.59
N GLY A 224 -6.77 -19.84 -9.01
CA GLY A 224 -8.14 -19.89 -9.50
C GLY A 224 -9.06 -19.03 -8.63
N TRP A 225 -10.24 -18.75 -9.15
CA TRP A 225 -11.33 -18.12 -8.41
C TRP A 225 -12.55 -19.04 -8.40
N THR A 226 -13.20 -19.14 -7.25
CA THR A 226 -14.50 -19.80 -7.09
C THR A 226 -15.46 -18.90 -6.30
N GLY A 227 -16.75 -19.18 -6.42
CA GLY A 227 -17.80 -18.32 -5.87
C GLY A 227 -18.14 -17.13 -6.79
N GLN A 228 -19.42 -16.79 -6.81
CA GLN A 228 -19.95 -15.62 -7.50
C GLN A 228 -21.34 -15.33 -6.93
N ASN A 229 -21.73 -14.06 -6.93
CA ASN A 229 -23.08 -13.65 -6.57
C ASN A 229 -23.58 -12.60 -7.57
N TRP A 230 -23.63 -11.32 -7.20
CA TRP A 230 -24.20 -10.29 -8.08
C TRP A 230 -23.19 -9.69 -9.04
N ASN A 231 -21.98 -9.35 -8.57
CA ASN A 231 -20.98 -8.71 -9.41
C ASN A 231 -19.54 -8.87 -8.89
N ILE A 232 -18.75 -9.71 -9.54
CA ILE A 232 -17.33 -9.89 -9.23
C ILE A 232 -16.49 -9.29 -10.37
N VAL A 233 -15.70 -8.27 -10.06
CA VAL A 233 -14.86 -7.56 -11.03
C VAL A 233 -13.39 -7.89 -10.81
N MET A 234 -12.69 -8.25 -11.89
CA MET A 234 -11.27 -8.58 -11.91
C MET A 234 -10.58 -7.70 -12.96
N ALA A 235 -9.71 -6.80 -12.52
CA ALA A 235 -9.04 -5.82 -13.39
C ALA A 235 -7.52 -5.97 -13.31
N GLY A 236 -6.87 -6.35 -14.41
CA GLY A 236 -5.43 -6.58 -14.42
C GLY A 236 -5.00 -7.79 -13.58
N ASP A 237 -5.91 -8.69 -13.21
CA ASP A 237 -5.52 -9.93 -12.53
C ASP A 237 -4.83 -10.87 -13.53
N LYS A 238 -3.92 -11.70 -13.05
CA LYS A 238 -3.19 -12.66 -13.89
C LYS A 238 -4.17 -13.63 -14.54
N ALA A 239 -4.25 -13.56 -15.88
CA ALA A 239 -5.21 -14.32 -16.68
C ALA A 239 -5.31 -15.82 -16.35
N SER A 240 -4.20 -16.47 -15.96
CA SER A 240 -4.20 -17.90 -15.62
C SER A 240 -5.06 -18.28 -14.41
N GLY A 241 -5.38 -17.34 -13.52
CA GLY A 241 -6.21 -17.58 -12.34
C GLY A 241 -7.66 -17.12 -12.49
N VAL A 242 -7.95 -16.34 -13.53
CA VAL A 242 -9.25 -15.71 -13.75
C VAL A 242 -10.21 -16.70 -14.42
N PRO A 243 -11.51 -16.73 -14.08
CA PRO A 243 -12.49 -17.60 -14.75
C PRO A 243 -12.67 -17.28 -16.24
N ASP A 244 -12.80 -18.31 -17.08
CA ASP A 244 -13.00 -18.15 -18.53
C ASP A 244 -14.38 -17.57 -18.89
N LYS A 245 -15.41 -17.89 -18.11
CA LYS A 245 -16.78 -17.39 -18.33
C LYS A 245 -16.93 -16.01 -17.71
N THR A 246 -17.56 -15.10 -18.45
CA THR A 246 -17.81 -13.73 -18.02
C THR A 246 -19.28 -13.35 -18.23
N TRP A 247 -19.65 -12.14 -17.83
CA TRP A 247 -21.00 -11.62 -17.98
C TRP A 247 -21.49 -11.69 -19.43
N PRO A 248 -22.74 -12.14 -19.69
CA PRO A 248 -23.77 -12.53 -18.72
C PRO A 248 -23.81 -14.03 -18.33
N GLU A 249 -22.89 -14.87 -18.84
CA GLU A 249 -22.89 -16.32 -18.54
C GLU A 249 -22.45 -16.64 -17.11
N ALA A 250 -21.69 -15.74 -16.51
CA ALA A 250 -21.30 -15.73 -15.10
C ALA A 250 -21.29 -14.28 -14.60
N ALA A 251 -21.44 -14.08 -13.29
CA ALA A 251 -21.37 -12.75 -12.67
C ALA A 251 -19.93 -12.25 -12.51
N TYR A 252 -19.07 -12.51 -13.51
CA TYR A 252 -17.69 -12.05 -13.58
C TYR A 252 -17.53 -10.97 -14.67
N THR A 253 -16.93 -9.85 -14.31
CA THR A 253 -16.44 -8.84 -15.25
C THR A 253 -14.92 -8.85 -15.24
N VAL A 254 -14.31 -9.19 -16.37
CA VAL A 254 -12.85 -9.30 -16.50
C VAL A 254 -12.32 -8.22 -17.42
N VAL A 255 -11.30 -7.51 -16.95
CA VAL A 255 -10.55 -6.51 -17.71
C VAL A 255 -9.07 -6.91 -17.65
N ASP A 256 -8.45 -7.11 -18.80
CA ASP A 256 -7.08 -7.68 -18.88
C ASP A 256 -6.00 -6.85 -18.18
N THR A 257 -6.18 -5.52 -18.13
CA THR A 257 -5.20 -4.58 -17.58
C THR A 257 -5.88 -3.46 -16.81
N THR A 258 -5.25 -3.03 -15.72
CA THR A 258 -5.62 -1.77 -15.07
C THR A 258 -4.99 -0.60 -15.83
N LYS A 259 -5.84 0.19 -16.49
CA LYS A 259 -5.43 1.23 -17.45
C LYS A 259 -4.42 2.22 -16.91
N VAL A 260 -4.69 2.79 -15.74
CA VAL A 260 -3.79 3.70 -15.03
C VAL A 260 -3.93 3.42 -13.54
N VAL A 261 -2.83 3.14 -12.85
CA VAL A 261 -2.85 2.83 -11.43
C VAL A 261 -1.56 3.27 -10.75
N ARG A 262 -1.67 3.61 -9.47
CA ARG A 262 -0.56 3.76 -8.56
C ARG A 262 -0.93 3.00 -7.29
N GLU A 263 0.00 2.18 -6.79
CA GLU A 263 -0.24 1.50 -5.52
C GLU A 263 -0.14 2.48 -4.34
N LYS A 264 -0.84 2.15 -3.25
CA LYS A 264 -0.88 2.99 -2.05
C LYS A 264 0.54 3.13 -1.49
N PRO A 265 0.99 4.34 -1.09
CA PRO A 265 2.20 4.47 -0.30
C PRO A 265 2.08 3.74 1.04
N PHE A 266 3.20 3.22 1.54
CA PHE A 266 3.24 2.49 2.80
C PHE A 266 4.54 2.77 3.56
N LEU A 267 4.47 2.62 4.88
CA LEU A 267 5.60 2.78 5.78
C LEU A 267 6.56 1.61 5.60
N VAL A 268 7.85 1.89 5.54
CA VAL A 268 8.93 0.90 5.50
C VAL A 268 9.98 1.22 6.55
N TYR A 269 10.74 0.21 6.95
CA TYR A 269 11.89 0.35 7.84
C TYR A 269 13.11 -0.32 7.22
N ASP A 270 14.23 0.40 7.23
CA ASP A 270 15.55 -0.14 6.94
C ASP A 270 16.53 0.19 8.08
N ASP A 271 17.47 -0.72 8.32
CA ASP A 271 18.40 -0.66 9.45
C ASP A 271 19.41 0.51 9.34
N LYS A 272 19.67 0.99 8.12
CA LYS A 272 20.60 2.10 7.84
C LYS A 272 19.89 3.44 7.84
N ASP A 273 18.74 3.55 7.17
CA ASP A 273 18.06 4.83 6.95
C ASP A 273 16.89 5.10 7.92
N GLY A 274 16.44 4.06 8.65
CA GLY A 274 15.32 4.11 9.60
C GLY A 274 13.97 4.01 8.89
N PHE A 275 12.95 4.64 9.47
CA PHE A 275 11.64 4.74 8.84
C PHE A 275 11.66 5.60 7.57
N GLY A 276 10.86 5.20 6.60
CA GLY A 276 10.55 5.97 5.39
C GLY A 276 9.19 5.57 4.84
N VAL A 277 8.75 6.25 3.80
CA VAL A 277 7.52 5.91 3.07
C VAL A 277 7.89 5.51 1.66
N TYR A 278 7.61 4.26 1.28
CA TYR A 278 7.72 3.86 -0.12
C TYR A 278 6.54 4.42 -0.90
N VAL A 279 6.83 5.14 -1.98
CA VAL A 279 5.86 5.75 -2.88
C VAL A 279 6.00 5.06 -4.24
N PRO A 280 5.09 4.13 -4.59
CA PRO A 280 5.08 3.49 -5.90
C PRO A 280 4.90 4.50 -7.04
N ASP A 281 5.47 4.21 -8.21
CA ASP A 281 5.25 5.01 -9.41
C ASP A 281 3.87 4.73 -10.06
N TRP A 282 3.42 5.65 -10.90
CA TRP A 282 2.26 5.43 -11.76
C TRP A 282 2.59 4.38 -12.82
N LYS A 283 1.67 3.44 -13.03
CA LYS A 283 1.73 2.40 -14.05
C LYS A 283 0.57 2.55 -15.02
N ASN A 284 0.82 2.23 -16.28
CA ASN A 284 -0.20 2.14 -17.31
C ASN A 284 -0.36 0.70 -17.75
N ASP A 285 -1.59 0.32 -18.11
CA ASP A 285 -1.94 -0.99 -18.63
C ASP A 285 -1.32 -2.14 -17.82
N SER A 286 -1.35 -2.02 -16.48
CA SER A 286 -0.68 -2.96 -15.59
C SER A 286 -1.47 -4.25 -15.43
N ALA A 287 -0.76 -5.36 -15.26
CA ALA A 287 -1.34 -6.67 -15.01
C ALA A 287 -0.50 -7.45 -14.00
N SER A 288 -1.15 -8.35 -13.27
CA SER A 288 -0.64 -9.06 -12.09
C SER A 288 -0.13 -8.13 -10.99
N TYR A 289 0.41 -8.74 -9.93
CA TYR A 289 1.01 -8.03 -8.80
C TYR A 289 2.34 -7.41 -9.21
N GLY A 290 2.64 -6.25 -8.66
CA GLY A 290 3.73 -5.36 -9.05
C GLY A 290 5.02 -5.52 -8.26
N TRP A 291 5.11 -6.50 -7.35
CA TRP A 291 6.31 -6.79 -6.56
C TRP A 291 6.89 -8.17 -6.91
N GLY A 292 8.10 -8.22 -7.43
CA GLY A 292 8.81 -9.43 -7.81
C GLY A 292 10.28 -9.13 -8.07
N LYS A 293 11.05 -10.13 -8.51
CA LYS A 293 12.43 -9.89 -8.96
C LYS A 293 12.35 -8.92 -10.16
N ASP A 294 13.01 -7.76 -10.03
CA ASP A 294 13.15 -6.70 -11.03
C ASP A 294 12.04 -5.62 -11.14
N THR A 295 11.19 -5.42 -10.11
CA THR A 295 10.00 -4.53 -10.24
C THR A 295 9.96 -3.31 -9.30
N ASN A 296 11.09 -2.86 -8.72
CA ASN A 296 11.08 -1.67 -7.86
C ASN A 296 10.92 -0.38 -8.68
N GLU A 297 9.67 -0.09 -9.01
CA GLU A 297 9.17 1.13 -9.65
C GLU A 297 8.55 2.02 -8.56
N GLY A 298 9.39 2.84 -7.94
CA GLY A 298 9.01 3.76 -6.88
C GLY A 298 10.23 4.31 -6.14
N LYS A 299 9.97 5.14 -5.12
CA LYS A 299 11.02 5.76 -4.29
C LYS A 299 10.67 5.72 -2.81
N VAL A 300 11.66 5.59 -1.95
CA VAL A 300 11.49 5.79 -0.51
C VAL A 300 11.73 7.27 -0.20
N LEU A 301 10.72 7.92 0.38
CA LEU A 301 10.85 9.25 0.96
C LEU A 301 11.28 9.09 2.43
N PRO A 302 12.33 9.81 2.90
CA PRO A 302 12.76 9.72 4.28
C PRO A 302 11.67 10.25 5.22
N ILE A 303 11.54 9.68 6.42
CA ILE A 303 10.54 10.12 7.41
C ILE A 303 10.63 11.63 7.73
N SER A 304 11.81 12.24 7.57
CA SER A 304 12.01 13.67 7.75
C SER A 304 11.25 14.56 6.76
N ASP A 305 10.79 14.02 5.63
CA ASP A 305 9.95 14.75 4.66
C ASP A 305 8.48 14.82 5.13
N PHE A 306 8.15 14.12 6.20
CA PHE A 306 6.81 14.06 6.77
C PHE A 306 6.74 14.82 8.10
N TYR A 307 5.61 15.49 8.31
CA TYR A 307 5.14 15.87 9.62
C TYR A 307 4.30 14.73 10.20
N ILE A 308 4.67 14.24 11.38
CA ILE A 308 3.95 13.16 12.05
C ILE A 308 2.92 13.79 12.99
N ALA A 309 1.70 13.97 12.48
CA ALA A 309 0.60 14.55 13.23
C ALA A 309 0.09 13.55 14.28
N LYS A 310 -0.15 14.04 15.50
CA LYS A 310 -0.67 13.28 16.64
C LYS A 310 -1.95 13.94 17.15
N GLU A 311 -3.04 13.16 17.18
CA GLU A 311 -4.39 13.65 17.52
C GLU A 311 -4.44 14.48 18.82
N LYS A 312 -3.73 14.05 19.87
CA LYS A 312 -3.75 14.72 21.18
C LYS A 312 -3.12 16.11 21.19
N THR A 313 -2.28 16.44 20.21
CA THR A 313 -1.45 17.66 20.23
C THR A 313 -1.59 18.52 18.98
N ASP A 314 -2.00 17.94 17.87
CA ASP A 314 -2.10 18.62 16.58
C ASP A 314 -3.53 19.03 16.23
N ASN A 315 -3.63 20.15 15.52
CA ASN A 315 -4.88 20.68 15.03
C ASN A 315 -4.71 21.16 13.58
N ALA A 316 -5.77 21.70 12.99
CA ALA A 316 -5.72 22.18 11.61
C ALA A 316 -4.64 23.24 11.38
N ASP A 317 -4.36 24.12 12.36
CA ASP A 317 -3.33 25.16 12.22
C ASP A 317 -1.90 24.58 12.21
N THR A 318 -1.58 23.64 13.10
CA THR A 318 -0.25 23.01 13.12
C THR A 318 0.00 22.19 11.86
N ILE A 319 -1.02 21.46 11.39
CA ILE A 319 -0.94 20.66 10.17
C ILE A 319 -0.84 21.56 8.93
N ASN A 320 -1.66 22.61 8.82
CA ASN A 320 -1.58 23.58 7.72
C ASN A 320 -0.23 24.29 7.67
N LYS A 321 0.35 24.62 8.83
CA LYS A 321 1.70 25.17 8.88
C LYS A 321 2.72 24.21 8.27
N ALA A 322 2.69 22.92 8.65
CA ALA A 322 3.57 21.92 8.06
C ALA A 322 3.37 21.76 6.54
N LEU A 323 2.12 21.77 6.07
CA LEU A 323 1.79 21.76 4.64
C LEU A 323 2.38 22.98 3.91
N SER A 324 2.29 24.17 4.51
CA SER A 324 2.85 25.41 3.96
C SER A 324 4.38 25.40 3.90
N GLU A 325 5.03 24.65 4.79
CA GLU A 325 6.47 24.41 4.81
C GLU A 325 6.90 23.29 3.82
N GLY A 326 5.95 22.74 3.05
CA GLY A 326 6.21 21.73 2.03
C GLY A 326 6.32 20.30 2.57
N LYS A 327 5.88 20.04 3.81
CA LYS A 327 5.85 18.68 4.37
C LYS A 327 4.70 17.86 3.79
N ASN A 328 4.95 16.56 3.65
CA ASN A 328 3.89 15.57 3.61
C ASN A 328 3.38 15.31 5.04
N ILE A 329 2.20 14.70 5.20
CA ILE A 329 1.63 14.43 6.53
C ILE A 329 1.41 12.93 6.71
N ILE A 330 1.86 12.41 7.86
CA ILE A 330 1.43 11.13 8.39
C ILE A 330 0.54 11.40 9.60
N PHE A 331 -0.68 10.87 9.58
CA PHE A 331 -1.60 10.92 10.70
C PHE A 331 -1.46 9.64 11.50
N THR A 332 -0.98 9.73 12.73
CA THR A 332 -0.99 8.58 13.65
C THR A 332 -2.44 8.21 14.03
N PRO A 333 -2.72 6.98 14.48
CA PRO A 333 -4.08 6.54 14.75
C PRO A 333 -4.81 7.41 15.77
N GLY A 334 -5.94 7.99 15.36
CA GLY A 334 -6.79 8.86 16.18
C GLY A 334 -7.86 9.59 15.35
N ILE A 335 -8.69 10.38 16.02
CA ILE A 335 -9.72 11.24 15.39
C ILE A 335 -9.33 12.71 15.51
N TYR A 336 -8.87 13.29 14.41
CA TYR A 336 -8.48 14.69 14.31
C TYR A 336 -9.73 15.53 14.08
N LYS A 337 -10.15 16.27 15.10
CA LYS A 337 -11.25 17.25 14.98
C LYS A 337 -10.71 18.54 14.39
N LEU A 338 -11.15 18.87 13.18
CA LEU A 338 -10.64 20.00 12.40
C LEU A 338 -11.68 21.13 12.38
N ASP A 339 -11.31 22.28 12.92
CA ASP A 339 -12.13 23.51 12.96
C ASP A 339 -12.08 24.32 11.67
N LYS A 340 -11.15 23.98 10.77
CA LYS A 340 -10.99 24.48 9.41
C LYS A 340 -10.34 23.41 8.52
N ALA A 341 -10.45 23.56 7.21
CA ALA A 341 -9.87 22.61 6.27
C ALA A 341 -8.34 22.53 6.33
N LEU A 342 -7.81 21.33 6.05
CA LEU A 342 -6.42 21.19 5.65
C LEU A 342 -6.26 21.68 4.21
N ASN A 343 -5.59 22.81 4.02
CA ASN A 343 -5.45 23.46 2.74
C ASN A 343 -4.16 23.02 2.03
N ILE A 344 -4.30 22.17 1.02
CA ILE A 344 -3.19 21.62 0.25
C ILE A 344 -2.93 22.51 -0.97
N GLN A 345 -1.80 23.23 -0.93
CA GLN A 345 -1.40 24.12 -2.03
C GLN A 345 -0.32 23.53 -2.94
N ASN A 346 0.44 22.55 -2.44
CA ASN A 346 1.57 21.96 -3.16
C ASN A 346 1.13 20.68 -3.88
N SER A 347 1.44 20.58 -5.17
CA SER A 347 1.21 19.36 -5.95
C SER A 347 2.17 18.24 -5.52
N GLY A 348 1.74 16.99 -5.60
CA GLY A 348 2.53 15.86 -5.11
C GLY A 348 2.47 15.63 -3.59
N THR A 349 1.70 16.43 -2.84
CA THR A 349 1.56 16.26 -1.39
C THR A 349 0.88 14.94 -1.03
N ILE A 350 1.44 14.27 -0.02
CA ILE A 350 0.95 13.01 0.52
C ILE A 350 0.31 13.27 1.89
N LEU A 351 -0.95 12.86 2.03
CA LEU A 351 -1.65 12.69 3.30
C LEU A 351 -1.87 11.19 3.53
N LEU A 352 -1.11 10.61 4.47
CA LEU A 352 -1.12 9.19 4.78
C LEU A 352 -1.66 8.94 6.19
N GLY A 353 -2.76 8.20 6.32
CA GLY A 353 -3.31 7.76 7.60
C GLY A 353 -2.77 6.40 8.02
N MET A 354 -2.43 6.27 9.30
CA MET A 354 -2.12 5.01 9.96
C MET A 354 -3.35 4.55 10.76
N GLY A 355 -3.68 3.25 10.71
CA GLY A 355 -4.75 2.68 11.53
C GLY A 355 -6.11 3.33 11.30
N LEU A 356 -6.40 3.76 10.07
CA LEU A 356 -7.62 4.49 9.69
C LEU A 356 -7.81 5.77 10.51
N ALA A 357 -6.75 6.56 10.60
CA ALA A 357 -6.80 7.91 11.13
C ALA A 357 -7.97 8.68 10.51
N THR A 358 -8.75 9.33 11.38
CA THR A 358 -10.02 9.95 10.99
C THR A 358 -9.90 11.47 11.01
N LEU A 359 -10.31 12.14 9.94
CA LEU A 359 -10.44 13.59 9.89
C LEU A 359 -11.91 13.94 10.03
N ARG A 360 -12.29 14.59 11.13
CA ARG A 360 -13.68 14.95 11.43
C ARG A 360 -13.87 16.45 11.38
N SER A 361 -14.87 16.89 10.62
CA SER A 361 -15.28 18.30 10.60
C SER A 361 -15.83 18.72 11.96
N ALA A 362 -15.40 19.85 12.49
CA ALA A 362 -15.89 20.36 13.78
C ALA A 362 -16.91 21.49 13.64
N ASN A 363 -16.87 22.26 12.55
CA ASN A 363 -17.64 23.51 12.41
C ASN A 363 -18.40 23.61 11.06
N GLY A 364 -18.80 22.48 10.46
CA GLY A 364 -19.44 22.50 9.14
C GLY A 364 -18.46 22.85 8.01
N ASN A 365 -17.16 22.71 8.27
CA ASN A 365 -16.09 22.96 7.33
C ASN A 365 -15.71 21.68 6.55
N GLU A 366 -15.05 21.88 5.41
CA GLU A 366 -14.30 20.80 4.74
C GLU A 366 -13.20 20.28 5.66
N CYS A 367 -12.91 18.98 5.61
CA CYS A 367 -11.74 18.40 6.26
C CYS A 367 -10.48 18.62 5.41
N ILE A 368 -10.61 18.45 4.09
CA ILE A 368 -9.51 18.56 3.13
C ILE A 368 -9.95 19.44 1.96
N ALA A 369 -9.14 20.43 1.64
CA ALA A 369 -9.38 21.32 0.52
C ALA A 369 -8.10 21.51 -0.31
N SER A 370 -8.24 21.47 -1.63
CA SER A 370 -7.23 21.94 -2.57
C SER A 370 -7.91 22.56 -3.77
N ASP A 371 -7.58 23.80 -4.12
CA ASP A 371 -8.20 24.45 -5.29
C ASP A 371 -7.51 24.05 -6.61
N ASN A 372 -6.23 23.69 -6.53
CA ASN A 372 -5.32 23.79 -7.68
C ASN A 372 -4.14 22.81 -7.66
N ALA A 373 -3.98 22.00 -6.61
CA ALA A 373 -2.87 21.06 -6.51
C ALA A 373 -3.23 19.72 -7.17
N ASP A 374 -2.28 19.17 -7.92
CA ASP A 374 -2.43 17.89 -8.61
C ASP A 374 -1.43 16.84 -8.11
N ASP A 375 -1.48 15.62 -8.63
CA ASP A 375 -0.65 14.48 -8.18
C ASP A 375 -0.71 14.24 -6.66
N LEU A 376 -1.84 14.61 -6.03
CA LEU A 376 -2.05 14.43 -4.60
C LEU A 376 -2.19 12.96 -4.28
N ILE A 377 -1.72 12.56 -3.10
CA ILE A 377 -1.95 11.20 -2.60
C ILE A 377 -2.67 11.29 -1.26
N LEU A 378 -3.92 10.83 -1.22
CA LEU A 378 -4.72 10.68 -0.01
C LEU A 378 -4.94 9.20 0.23
N ALA A 379 -4.36 8.68 1.31
CA ALA A 379 -4.23 7.24 1.53
C ALA A 379 -4.52 6.86 2.99
N GLY A 380 -5.39 5.88 3.24
CA GLY A 380 -5.58 5.32 4.59
C GLY A 380 -6.33 6.24 5.57
N LEU A 381 -7.15 7.15 5.05
CA LEU A 381 -7.89 8.15 5.83
C LEU A 381 -9.39 7.86 5.83
N LEU A 382 -10.01 7.94 7.00
CA LEU A 382 -11.45 8.08 7.12
C LEU A 382 -11.79 9.57 7.20
N VAL A 383 -12.74 10.04 6.40
CA VAL A 383 -13.26 11.42 6.53
C VAL A 383 -14.67 11.34 7.06
N ASP A 384 -14.88 11.93 8.22
CA ASP A 384 -16.12 11.81 9.00
C ASP A 384 -16.82 13.15 9.15
N ALA A 385 -18.14 13.13 9.05
CA ALA A 385 -18.95 14.32 9.17
C ALA A 385 -18.99 14.82 10.62
N GLY A 386 -19.03 16.13 10.80
CA GLY A 386 -19.40 16.75 12.06
C GLY A 386 -20.89 16.71 12.31
N THR A 387 -21.32 17.24 13.46
CA THR A 387 -22.75 17.46 13.74
C THR A 387 -23.34 18.64 12.95
N SER A 388 -22.49 19.56 12.48
CA SER A 388 -22.87 20.66 11.60
C SER A 388 -22.69 20.24 10.14
N GLU A 389 -23.70 20.53 9.32
CA GLU A 389 -23.67 20.27 7.88
C GLU A 389 -22.46 20.98 7.24
N SER A 390 -21.74 20.25 6.39
CA SER A 390 -20.63 20.77 5.59
C SER A 390 -21.01 20.64 4.12
N ASP A 391 -20.79 21.69 3.32
CA ASP A 391 -21.09 21.65 1.88
C ASP A 391 -20.32 20.52 1.18
N ASN A 392 -19.04 20.37 1.54
CA ASN A 392 -18.20 19.23 1.19
C ASN A 392 -17.40 18.79 2.42
N LEU A 393 -16.99 17.51 2.46
CA LEU A 393 -15.97 17.05 3.42
C LEU A 393 -14.57 17.01 2.79
N VAL A 394 -14.51 16.76 1.48
CA VAL A 394 -13.28 16.73 0.69
C VAL A 394 -13.53 17.50 -0.60
N HIS A 395 -12.75 18.55 -0.84
CA HIS A 395 -12.74 19.32 -2.07
C HIS A 395 -11.38 19.23 -2.74
N LEU A 396 -11.34 18.69 -3.96
CA LEU A 396 -10.12 18.58 -4.76
C LEU A 396 -10.37 19.22 -6.14
N GLY A 397 -10.13 20.52 -6.21
CA GLY A 397 -10.05 21.30 -7.43
C GLY A 397 -8.79 20.95 -8.24
N ALA A 398 -8.95 20.86 -9.55
CA ALA A 398 -7.90 20.56 -10.49
C ALA A 398 -7.95 21.56 -11.65
N LYS A 399 -6.78 22.00 -12.12
CA LYS A 399 -6.65 22.83 -13.33
C LYS A 399 -6.79 21.96 -14.58
N ASP A 400 -7.07 22.60 -15.71
CA ASP A 400 -6.95 21.95 -17.01
C ASP A 400 -5.53 21.36 -17.17
N SER A 401 -5.45 20.09 -17.60
CA SER A 401 -4.20 19.31 -17.69
C SER A 401 -3.52 18.94 -16.36
N ALA A 402 -4.26 18.97 -15.24
CA ALA A 402 -3.77 18.46 -13.96
C ALA A 402 -3.34 17.00 -14.05
N LYS A 403 -2.26 16.66 -13.33
CA LYS A 403 -1.85 15.27 -13.11
C LYS A 403 -2.88 14.52 -12.27
N LEU A 404 -2.98 13.20 -12.48
CA LEU A 404 -3.87 12.35 -11.71
C LEU A 404 -3.48 12.33 -10.23
N SER A 405 -4.47 12.48 -9.35
CA SER A 405 -4.32 12.28 -7.91
C SER A 405 -4.76 10.87 -7.52
N LEU A 406 -4.10 10.27 -6.54
CA LEU A 406 -4.42 8.97 -5.98
C LEU A 406 -5.27 9.13 -4.71
N LEU A 407 -6.49 8.58 -4.74
CA LEU A 407 -7.37 8.49 -3.57
C LEU A 407 -7.55 7.02 -3.22
N VAL A 408 -7.13 6.62 -2.01
CA VAL A 408 -7.17 5.24 -1.57
C VAL A 408 -7.65 5.17 -0.12
N PRO A 409 -8.73 4.43 0.18
CA PRO A 409 -9.18 4.23 1.55
C PRO A 409 -8.18 3.46 2.40
#